data_AF-A0A0D0CT45-F1
#
_entry.id   AF-A0A0D0CT45-F1
#
_cell.length_a   1.000
_cell.length_b   1.000
_cell.length_c   1.000
_cell.angle_alpha   90.00
_cell.angle_beta   90.00
_cell.angle_gamma   90.00
#
_symmetry.space_group_name_H-M   'P 1'
#
loop_
_entity.id
_entity.type
_entity.pdbx_description
1 polymer ?
#
loop_
_entity_poly.entity_id
_entity_poly.type
_entity_poly.pdbx_seq_one_letter_code
_entity_poly.pdbx_strand_id
1 'polypeptide(L)' 'YCIPNPSAHGPFYCVSKGLHVGVFATWYNTSALTTGVSRSVQSKITSVEEGVAIFEAIMDIGGVEILS' A
#
# COMPACT_ATOMS: atom_id res chain seq x y z
N TYR A 1 -7.36 -1.65 6.12
CA TYR A 1 -6.32 -1.75 5.07
C TYR A 1 -5.40 -2.91 5.42
N CYS A 2 -4.62 -3.44 4.47
CA CYS A 2 -3.69 -4.54 4.75
C CYS A 2 -2.46 -4.03 5.50
N ILE A 3 -1.94 -4.80 6.45
CA ILE A 3 -0.67 -4.55 7.14
C ILE A 3 0.13 -5.87 7.13
N PRO A 4 1.41 -5.88 6.75
CA PRO A 4 2.22 -7.09 6.74
C PRO A 4 2.51 -7.59 8.16
N ASN A 5 2.93 -8.85 8.27
CA ASN A 5 3.46 -9.38 9.52
C ASN A 5 4.67 -8.52 9.97
N PRO A 6 4.79 -8.13 11.25
CA PRO A 6 5.94 -7.38 11.77
C PRO A 6 7.30 -8.06 11.54
N SER A 7 7.32 -9.39 11.41
CA SER A 7 8.52 -10.18 11.08
C SER A 7 8.75 -10.35 9.58
N ALA A 8 7.93 -9.73 8.72
CA ALA A 8 8.14 -9.78 7.27
C ALA A 8 9.40 -9.00 6.90
N HIS A 9 10.14 -9.51 5.91
CA HIS A 9 11.30 -8.83 5.36
C HIS A 9 10.92 -8.14 4.05
N GLY A 10 11.38 -6.89 3.88
CA GLY A 10 11.07 -6.06 2.72
C GLY A 10 11.61 -6.62 1.39
N PRO A 11 11.30 -5.97 0.24
CA PRO A 11 10.73 -4.62 0.15
C PRO A 11 9.24 -4.54 0.47
N PHE A 12 8.85 -3.41 1.06
CA PHE A 12 7.46 -3.10 1.39
C PHE A 12 6.88 -2.05 0.43
N TYR A 13 5.56 -2.08 0.27
CA TYR A 13 4.83 -1.19 -0.62
C TYR A 13 3.59 -0.66 0.07
N CYS A 14 3.41 0.66 0.05
CA CYS A 14 2.19 1.33 0.47
C CYS A 14 1.34 1.62 -0.77
N VAL A 15 0.10 1.13 -0.80
CA VAL A 15 -0.89 1.37 -1.87
C VAL A 15 -2.01 2.20 -1.29
N SER A 16 -2.12 3.47 -1.70
CA SER A 16 -3.21 4.36 -1.29
C SER A 16 -4.38 4.35 -2.27
N LYS A 17 -4.14 4.00 -3.54
CA LYS A 17 -5.18 3.79 -4.54
C LYS A 17 -4.95 2.53 -5.33
N GLY A 18 -5.97 1.69 -5.46
CA GLY A 18 -5.86 0.41 -6.18
C GLY A 18 -7.09 -0.47 -5.94
N LEU A 19 -7.07 -1.71 -6.42
CA LEU A 19 -8.11 -2.69 -6.11
C LEU A 19 -8.14 -3.04 -4.62
N HIS A 20 -6.97 -2.97 -3.97
CA HIS A 20 -6.80 -3.10 -2.52
C HIS A 20 -5.79 -2.04 -2.04
N VAL A 21 -5.98 -1.57 -0.81
CA VAL A 21 -5.18 -0.50 -0.20
C VAL A 21 -4.56 -0.95 1.13
N GLY A 22 -3.42 -0.35 1.47
CA GLY A 22 -2.65 -0.63 2.68
C GLY A 22 -1.17 -0.84 2.41
N VAL A 23 -0.50 -1.47 3.36
CA VAL A 23 0.92 -1.80 3.32
C VAL A 23 1.09 -3.30 3.04
N PHE A 24 1.97 -3.63 2.10
CA PHE A 24 2.18 -4.99 1.63
C PHE A 24 3.68 -5.35 1.69
N ALA A 25 3.99 -6.55 2.18
CA ALA A 25 5.31 -7.15 2.02
C ALA A 25 5.32 -7.89 0.70
N THR A 26 6.29 -7.58 -0.17
CA THR A 26 6.50 -8.11 -1.53
C THR A 26 5.78 -7.40 -2.68
N TRP A 27 6.53 -7.27 -3.77
CA TRP A 27 6.06 -6.72 -5.04
C TRP A 27 4.99 -7.61 -5.69
N TYR A 28 5.09 -8.94 -5.60
CA TYR A 28 4.19 -9.87 -6.30
C TYR A 28 2.73 -9.72 -5.85
N ASN A 29 2.51 -9.62 -4.53
CA ASN A 29 1.17 -9.38 -3.99
C ASN A 29 0.68 -7.98 -4.33
N THR A 30 1.57 -6.99 -4.41
CA THR A 30 1.23 -5.60 -4.72
C THR A 30 0.89 -5.40 -6.20
N SER A 31 1.65 -6.04 -7.10
CA SER A 31 1.50 -5.85 -8.54
C SER A 31 0.15 -6.36 -9.04
N ALA A 32 -0.40 -7.42 -8.45
CA ALA A 32 -1.74 -7.89 -8.80
C ALA A 32 -2.85 -6.87 -8.44
N LEU A 33 -2.57 -5.97 -7.49
CA LEU A 33 -3.52 -5.00 -6.97
C LEU A 33 -3.48 -3.64 -7.69
N THR A 34 -2.40 -3.38 -8.42
CA THR A 34 -2.12 -2.09 -9.07
C THR A 34 -1.87 -2.21 -10.58
N THR A 35 -1.43 -3.36 -11.09
CA THR A 35 -1.17 -3.55 -12.52
C THR A 35 -2.47 -3.57 -13.31
N GLY A 36 -2.57 -2.68 -14.30
CA GLY A 36 -3.79 -2.53 -15.11
C GLY A 36 -4.89 -1.68 -14.46
N VAL A 37 -4.68 -1.20 -13.23
CA VAL A 37 -5.63 -0.35 -12.50
C VAL A 37 -5.30 1.11 -12.76
N SER A 38 -6.09 1.75 -13.63
CA SER A 38 -5.91 3.17 -13.94
C SER A 38 -6.09 4.03 -12.69
N ARG A 39 -5.16 4.97 -12.45
CA ARG A 39 -5.08 5.85 -11.27
C ARG A 39 -4.62 5.17 -9.97
N SER A 40 -4.06 3.96 -10.04
CA SER A 40 -3.44 3.34 -8.86
C SER A 40 -2.25 4.17 -8.37
N VAL A 41 -2.11 4.32 -7.06
CA VAL A 41 -1.01 5.04 -6.41
C VAL A 41 -0.34 4.08 -5.43
N GLN A 42 0.94 3.84 -5.68
CA GLN A 42 1.79 2.98 -4.86
C GLN A 42 3.15 3.63 -4.63
N SER A 43 3.75 3.36 -3.47
CA SER A 43 5.09 3.84 -3.11
C SER A 43 5.86 2.74 -2.40
N LYS A 44 7.14 2.58 -2.76
CA LYS A 44 8.06 1.68 -2.05
C LYS A 44 8.52 2.38 -0.77
N ILE A 45 8.50 1.66 0.34
CA ILE A 45 8.83 2.16 1.68
C ILE A 45 9.88 1.26 2.33
N THR A 46 10.55 1.76 3.36
CA THR A 46 11.67 1.07 4.00
C THR A 46 11.26 0.19 5.18
N SER A 47 10.16 0.52 5.85
CA SER A 47 9.62 -0.27 6.97
C SER A 47 8.08 -0.30 6.99
N VAL A 48 7.50 -1.22 7.77
CA VAL A 48 6.04 -1.31 7.92
C VAL A 48 5.50 -0.11 8.68
N GLU A 49 6.20 0.34 9.72
CA GLU A 49 5.81 1.48 10.56
C GLU A 49 5.75 2.77 9.75
N GLU A 50 6.75 3.02 8.90
CA GLU A 50 6.76 4.14 7.95
C GLU A 50 5.54 4.06 7.01
N GLY A 51 5.26 2.88 6.47
CA GLY A 51 4.12 2.66 5.60
C GLY A 51 2.78 2.94 6.24
N VAL A 52 2.62 2.49 7.48
CA VAL A 52 1.39 2.72 8.26
C VAL A 52 1.22 4.22 8.50
N ALA A 53 2.27 4.92 8.95
CA ALA A 53 2.21 6.36 9.19
C ALA A 53 1.86 7.16 7.91
N ILE A 54 2.47 6.81 6.78
CA ILE A 54 2.14 7.42 5.48
C ILE A 54 0.69 7.11 5.09
N PHE A 55 0.26 5.87 5.24
CA PHE A 55 -1.08 5.44 4.87
C PHE A 55 -2.16 6.12 5.70
N GLU A 56 -1.96 6.23 7.02
CA GLU A 56 -2.84 6.97 7.93
C GLU A 56 -2.90 8.46 7.57
N ALA A 57 -1.75 9.09 7.29
CA ALA A 57 -1.72 10.48 6.83
C ALA A 57 -2.50 10.70 5.52
N ILE A 58 -2.42 9.75 4.58
CA ILE A 58 -3.20 9.78 3.33
C ILE A 58 -4.69 9.56 3.60
N MET A 59 -5.04 8.71 4.58
CA MET A 59 -6.42 8.47 5.00
C MET A 59 -7.05 9.71 5.62
N ASP A 60 -6.32 10.41 6.48
CA ASP A 60 -6.79 11.62 7.17
C ASP A 60 -7.12 12.76 6.20
N ILE A 61 -6.39 12.86 5.08
CA ILE A 61 -6.67 13.83 4.01
C ILE A 61 -7.69 13.33 2.98
N GLY A 62 -8.28 12.14 3.17
CA GLY A 62 -9.25 11.53 2.26
C GLY A 62 -8.67 11.02 0.94
N GLY A 63 -7.36 10.76 0.88
CA GLY A 63 -6.65 10.35 -0.33
C GLY A 63 -6.65 8.84 -0.62
N VAL A 64 -7.24 8.03 0.27
CA VAL A 64 -7.35 6.56 0.09
C VAL A 64 -8.59 6.22 -0.73
N GLU A 65 -8.41 5.42 -1.79
CA GLU A 65 -9.50 5.10 -2.73
C GLU A 65 -9.40 3.64 -3.21
N ILE A 66 -10.48 2.87 -3.03
CA ILE A 66 -10.63 1.57 -3.69
C ILE A 66 -11.16 1.83 -5.10
N LEU A 67 -10.41 1.39 -6.10
CA LEU A 67 -10.77 1.54 -7.51
C LEU A 67 -11.53 0.29 -7.97
N SER A 68 -12.74 0.45 -8.50
CA SER A 68 -13.62 -0.61 -9.02
C SER A 68 -13.73 -0.58 -10.53
#